data_AF-Q9FDM4-F1
#
_entry.id   AF-Q9FDM4-F1
#
_cell.length_a   1.000
_cell.length_b   1.000
_cell.length_c   1.000
_cell.angle_alpha   90.00
_cell.angle_beta   90.00
_cell.angle_gamma   90.00
#
_symmetry.space_group_name_H-M   'P 1'
#
loop_
_entity.id
_entity.type
_entity.pdbx_description
1 polymer ?
#
loop_
_entity_poly.entity_id
_entity_poly.type
_entity_poly.pdbx_seq_one_letter_code
_entity_poly.pdbx_strand_id
1 'polypeptide(L)'
;MLFHYQANRMSKLKSLWKIPSVSLKTIALGGLLAAIPAISLQAAHPSDIEANTQLSGTKLVICTTGEVKATPDLATITAMTSADSATAATATAENAKKMTNLLASLRESGLSNDDIETRNINISPRYRYDQNKPPQRIGYQARSSIQIRIRDLNRIGAIVDKMVQANVEDLEGPNFSLSNSGQAQ
;
A
#
# COMPACT_ATOMS: atom_id res chain seq x y z
N MET A 1 -42.94 -20.52 -8.12
CA MET A 1 -43.82 -19.34 -8.02
C MET A 1 -43.24 -18.40 -6.97
N LEU A 2 -42.91 -17.18 -7.41
CA LEU A 2 -42.90 -15.92 -6.66
C LEU A 2 -42.06 -15.82 -5.37
N PHE A 3 -40.80 -15.41 -5.55
CA PHE A 3 -40.14 -14.54 -4.57
C PHE A 3 -40.04 -13.13 -5.14
N HIS A 4 -40.87 -12.24 -4.60
CA HIS A 4 -40.72 -10.80 -4.71
C HIS A 4 -39.45 -10.40 -3.95
N TYR A 5 -38.47 -9.80 -4.66
CA TYR A 5 -37.45 -9.00 -4.01
C TYR A 5 -37.40 -7.62 -4.66
N GLN A 6 -37.78 -6.64 -3.85
CA GLN A 6 -37.94 -5.23 -4.15
C GLN A 6 -36.62 -4.61 -4.59
N ALA A 7 -36.63 -4.02 -5.79
CA ALA A 7 -35.65 -3.03 -6.22
C ALA A 7 -35.97 -1.69 -5.54
N ASN A 8 -35.28 -1.36 -4.45
CA ASN A 8 -35.31 -0.02 -3.90
C ASN A 8 -34.09 0.26 -3.00
N ARG A 9 -33.14 1.04 -3.49
CA ARG A 9 -32.82 2.38 -2.94
C ARG A 9 -31.43 2.85 -3.36
N MET A 10 -31.47 3.96 -4.09
CA MET A 10 -30.64 5.14 -3.83
C MET A 10 -29.15 5.03 -4.19
N SER A 11 -28.91 5.26 -5.48
CA SER A 11 -27.73 5.99 -5.97
C SER A 11 -27.63 7.34 -5.26
N LYS A 12 -26.82 7.41 -4.21
CA LYS A 12 -26.51 8.64 -3.50
C LYS A 12 -25.00 8.85 -3.46
N LEU A 13 -24.62 10.07 -3.82
CA LEU A 13 -23.34 10.75 -3.63
C LEU A 13 -22.18 10.34 -4.54
N LYS A 14 -22.34 10.68 -5.82
CA LYS A 14 -21.22 11.21 -6.61
C LYS A 14 -20.91 12.64 -6.14
N SER A 15 -19.61 12.96 -6.11
CA SER A 15 -19.09 14.31 -6.31
C SER A 15 -19.37 15.36 -5.23
N LEU A 16 -18.59 15.34 -4.14
CA LEU A 16 -18.37 16.52 -3.29
C LEU A 16 -16.90 16.57 -2.84
N TRP A 17 -15.98 16.91 -3.75
CA TRP A 17 -14.74 17.59 -3.37
C TRP A 17 -14.88 19.05 -3.80
N LYS A 18 -15.32 19.88 -2.84
CA LYS A 18 -15.42 21.33 -3.00
C LYS A 18 -14.02 21.91 -2.89
N ILE A 19 -13.50 22.42 -4.00
CA ILE A 19 -12.34 23.31 -4.04
C ILE A 19 -12.86 24.70 -3.64
N PRO A 20 -12.33 25.39 -2.61
CA PRO A 20 -12.70 26.77 -2.36
C PRO A 20 -12.02 27.68 -3.40
N SER A 21 -12.81 28.14 -4.37
CA SER A 21 -12.50 29.23 -5.28
C SER A 21 -12.65 30.56 -4.55
N VAL A 22 -11.53 31.26 -4.31
CA VAL A 22 -11.57 32.64 -3.79
C VAL A 22 -11.68 33.59 -4.97
N SER A 23 -12.87 34.16 -5.13
CA SER A 23 -13.21 35.19 -6.11
C SER A 23 -12.78 36.55 -5.58
N LEU A 24 -11.87 37.23 -6.28
CA LEU A 24 -11.51 38.62 -6.01
C LEU A 24 -12.63 39.54 -6.54
N LYS A 25 -13.40 40.15 -5.65
CA LYS A 25 -14.36 41.21 -6.00
C LYS A 25 -13.79 42.56 -5.60
N THR A 26 -13.50 43.35 -6.61
CA THR A 26 -13.15 44.77 -6.57
C THR A 26 -14.30 45.61 -5.99
N ILE A 27 -13.97 46.45 -5.02
CA ILE A 27 -14.71 47.61 -4.49
C ILE A 27 -13.73 48.79 -4.69
N ALA A 28 -14.03 50.01 -5.12
CA ALA A 28 -15.22 50.87 -5.20
C ALA A 28 -15.03 51.74 -6.49
N LEU A 29 -15.87 52.71 -6.90
CA LEU A 29 -16.36 53.91 -6.21
C LEU A 29 -17.20 54.66 -7.28
N GLY A 30 -18.46 55.03 -7.04
CA GLY A 30 -18.84 56.36 -6.57
C GLY A 30 -18.90 57.42 -7.69
N GLY A 31 -20.12 57.81 -8.12
CA GLY A 31 -20.36 59.13 -8.75
C GLY A 31 -20.20 60.25 -7.72
N LEU A 32 -20.29 61.55 -8.00
CA LEU A 32 -20.60 62.35 -9.18
C LEU A 32 -20.29 63.83 -8.76
N LEU A 33 -19.91 64.68 -9.73
CA LEU A 33 -20.06 66.16 -9.78
C LEU A 33 -19.03 67.13 -9.12
N ALA A 34 -18.41 67.90 -10.04
CA ALA A 34 -18.45 69.37 -10.17
C ALA A 34 -17.19 70.23 -9.81
N ALA A 35 -16.54 70.68 -10.89
CA ALA A 35 -16.29 72.09 -11.27
C ALA A 35 -14.98 72.84 -10.88
N ILE A 36 -14.00 72.82 -11.84
CA ILE A 36 -13.15 73.88 -12.51
C ILE A 36 -12.44 75.03 -11.70
N PRO A 37 -11.38 75.72 -12.19
CA PRO A 37 -10.30 75.45 -13.19
C PRO A 37 -8.84 75.83 -12.78
N ALA A 38 -7.89 75.26 -13.54
CA ALA A 38 -6.66 75.83 -14.15
C ALA A 38 -5.63 76.66 -13.35
N ILE A 39 -4.48 76.04 -13.04
CA ILE A 39 -3.13 76.62 -13.12
C ILE A 39 -2.20 75.58 -13.77
N SER A 40 -1.59 75.94 -14.89
CA SER A 40 -0.64 75.08 -15.63
C SER A 40 0.75 75.18 -15.00
N LEU A 41 1.18 74.17 -14.25
CA LEU A 41 2.57 73.97 -13.83
C LEU A 41 3.12 72.77 -14.60
N GLN A 42 4.14 73.01 -15.42
CA GLN A 42 4.95 71.96 -16.05
C GLN A 42 5.76 71.25 -14.95
N ALA A 43 5.15 70.26 -14.31
CA ALA A 43 5.82 69.40 -13.34
C ALA A 43 6.74 68.44 -14.09
N ALA A 44 8.02 68.43 -13.69
CA ALA A 44 8.97 67.40 -14.07
C ALA A 44 8.33 66.02 -13.86
N HIS A 45 8.32 65.19 -14.89
CA HIS A 45 7.79 63.83 -14.82
C HIS A 45 8.62 63.03 -13.81
N PRO A 46 8.06 62.61 -12.67
CA PRO A 46 8.72 61.60 -11.85
C PRO A 46 8.71 60.30 -12.66
N SER A 47 9.88 59.75 -12.91
CA SER A 47 9.98 58.34 -13.24
C SER A 47 9.49 57.58 -12.03
N ASP A 48 8.29 57.01 -12.11
CA ASP A 48 7.81 56.06 -11.12
C ASP A 48 8.82 54.90 -11.10
N ILE A 49 9.68 54.90 -10.09
CA ILE A 49 10.40 53.69 -9.70
C ILE A 49 9.31 52.75 -9.23
N GLU A 50 9.03 51.73 -10.04
CA GLU A 50 8.31 50.54 -9.61
C GLU A 50 9.03 50.01 -8.37
N ALA A 51 8.48 50.31 -7.20
CA ALA A 51 8.93 49.74 -5.95
C ALA A 51 8.58 48.25 -5.98
N ASN A 52 9.48 47.45 -6.57
CA ASN A 52 9.61 46.04 -6.26
C ASN A 52 10.01 45.96 -4.79
N THR A 53 9.03 46.02 -3.90
CA THR A 53 9.22 45.86 -2.46
C THR A 53 9.55 44.41 -2.18
N GLN A 54 10.76 44.03 -2.57
CA GLN A 54 11.40 42.79 -2.19
C GLN A 54 11.51 42.85 -0.67
N LEU A 55 10.62 42.13 0.01
CA LEU A 55 10.54 42.02 1.47
C LEU A 55 11.94 41.76 2.03
N SER A 56 12.59 42.85 2.45
CA SER A 56 13.87 42.82 3.16
C SER A 56 13.55 42.60 4.62
N GLY A 57 13.19 41.36 4.94
CA GLY A 57 12.99 40.87 6.30
C GLY A 57 13.90 39.68 6.58
N THR A 58 14.28 39.50 7.84
CA THR A 58 15.09 38.37 8.31
C THR A 58 14.30 37.06 8.17
N LYS A 59 14.71 36.18 7.25
CA LYS A 59 14.09 34.86 7.04
C LYS A 59 14.69 33.83 8.00
N LEU A 60 13.90 33.38 8.97
CA LEU A 60 14.25 32.24 9.83
C LEU A 60 13.72 30.95 9.20
N VAL A 61 14.63 30.08 8.76
CA VAL A 61 14.29 28.72 8.29
C VAL A 61 14.69 27.74 9.38
N ILE A 62 13.70 27.04 9.94
CA ILE A 62 13.92 26.02 10.95
C ILE A 62 13.71 24.66 10.29
N CYS A 63 14.78 23.88 10.16
CA CYS A 63 14.69 22.47 9.79
C CYS A 63 14.69 21.66 11.09
N THR A 64 13.56 21.02 11.39
CA THR A 64 13.46 20.11 12.54
C THR A 64 13.36 18.68 12.03
N THR A 65 14.10 17.77 12.66
CA THR A 65 13.95 16.33 12.45
C THR A 65 13.27 15.74 13.68
N GLY A 66 12.23 14.94 13.48
CA GLY A 66 11.57 14.16 14.53
C GLY A 66 11.82 12.67 14.31
N GLU A 67 12.16 11.94 15.36
CA GLU A 67 12.29 10.48 15.36
C GLU A 67 11.23 9.90 16.31
N VAL A 68 10.46 8.90 15.84
CA VAL A 68 9.48 8.19 16.66
C VAL A 68 9.89 6.73 16.75
N LYS A 69 10.12 6.24 17.97
CA LYS A 69 10.35 4.82 18.23
C LYS A 69 9.03 4.17 18.64
N ALA A 70 8.62 3.17 17.89
CA ALA A 70 7.41 2.40 18.15
C ALA A 70 7.76 0.91 18.32
N THR A 71 7.06 0.24 19.23
CA THR A 71 7.18 -1.21 19.36
C THR A 71 6.35 -1.86 18.25
N PRO A 72 6.89 -2.81 17.47
CA PRO A 72 6.11 -3.53 16.47
C PRO A 72 4.91 -4.24 17.10
N ASP A 73 3.79 -4.25 16.39
CA ASP A 73 2.54 -4.91 16.79
C ASP A 73 2.09 -5.98 15.78
N LEU A 74 2.87 -6.17 14.71
CA LEU A 74 2.60 -7.15 13.67
C LEU A 74 3.89 -7.89 13.30
N ALA A 75 3.83 -9.21 13.22
CA ALA A 75 4.83 -10.03 12.57
C ALA A 75 4.27 -10.67 11.30
N THR A 76 5.08 -10.72 10.26
CA THR A 76 4.73 -11.40 9.01
C THR A 76 5.73 -12.51 8.75
N ILE A 77 5.21 -13.70 8.45
CA ILE A 77 5.99 -14.89 8.08
C ILE A 77 5.54 -15.34 6.71
N THR A 78 6.49 -15.70 5.85
CA THR A 78 6.19 -16.34 4.56
C THR A 78 6.55 -17.81 4.65
N ALA A 79 5.61 -18.68 4.32
CA ALA A 79 5.82 -20.12 4.26
C ALA A 79 5.64 -20.60 2.82
N MET A 80 6.54 -21.47 2.35
CA MET A 80 6.47 -22.05 1.01
C MET A 80 6.40 -23.57 1.07
N THR A 81 5.55 -24.13 0.23
CA THR A 81 5.49 -25.57 -0.03
C THR A 81 5.81 -25.82 -1.49
N SER A 82 6.49 -26.92 -1.78
CA SER A 82 6.58 -27.43 -3.14
C SER A 82 6.31 -28.92 -3.24
N ALA A 83 5.94 -29.36 -4.44
CA ALA A 83 5.86 -30.77 -4.78
C ALA A 83 6.42 -30.99 -6.19
N ASP A 84 7.07 -32.14 -6.36
CA ASP A 84 7.68 -32.56 -7.61
C ASP A 84 6.98 -33.81 -8.13
N SER A 85 6.66 -33.82 -9.42
CA SER A 85 6.10 -35.00 -10.06
C SER A 85 6.47 -35.07 -11.54
N ALA A 86 6.24 -36.23 -12.16
CA ALA A 86 6.46 -36.42 -13.60
C ALA A 86 5.55 -35.52 -14.48
N THR A 87 4.36 -35.15 -13.99
CA THR A 87 3.40 -34.29 -14.69
C THR A 87 3.05 -33.07 -13.86
N ALA A 88 2.80 -31.94 -14.54
CA ALA A 88 2.39 -30.69 -13.90
C ALA A 88 1.10 -30.83 -13.09
N ALA A 89 0.14 -31.62 -13.59
CA ALA A 89 -1.13 -31.86 -12.91
C ALA A 89 -0.95 -32.57 -11.56
N THR A 90 -0.09 -33.60 -11.53
CA THR A 90 0.20 -34.34 -10.29
C THR A 90 0.95 -33.46 -9.30
N ALA A 91 1.96 -32.72 -9.75
CA ALA A 91 2.73 -31.81 -8.90
C ALA A 91 1.82 -30.73 -8.27
N THR A 92 0.88 -30.18 -9.05
CA THR A 92 -0.08 -29.19 -8.56
C THR A 92 -1.03 -29.80 -7.53
N ALA A 93 -1.58 -30.98 -7.80
CA ALA A 93 -2.50 -31.65 -6.88
C ALA A 93 -1.81 -32.04 -5.56
N GLU A 94 -0.58 -32.52 -5.60
CA GLU A 94 0.21 -32.85 -4.41
C GLU A 94 0.56 -31.60 -3.60
N ASN A 95 0.99 -30.53 -4.26
CA ASN A 95 1.28 -29.26 -3.59
C ASN A 95 0.01 -28.64 -2.97
N ALA A 96 -1.15 -28.75 -3.63
CA ALA A 96 -2.43 -28.29 -3.09
C ALA A 96 -2.85 -29.08 -1.83
N LYS A 97 -2.56 -30.39 -1.77
CA LYS A 97 -2.77 -31.20 -0.57
C LYS A 97 -1.86 -30.74 0.58
N LYS A 98 -0.57 -30.54 0.31
CA LYS A 98 0.38 -29.99 1.30
C LYS A 98 -0.11 -28.64 1.85
N MET A 99 -0.55 -27.76 0.96
CA MET A 99 -1.09 -26.46 1.35
C MET A 99 -2.35 -26.58 2.20
N THR A 100 -3.26 -27.49 1.86
CA THR A 100 -4.48 -27.73 2.64
C THR A 100 -4.16 -28.21 4.06
N ASN A 101 -3.19 -29.12 4.20
CA ASN A 101 -2.74 -29.61 5.51
C ASN A 101 -2.07 -28.51 6.33
N LEU A 102 -1.25 -27.66 5.68
CA LEU A 102 -0.65 -26.49 6.32
C LEU A 102 -1.72 -25.53 6.83
N LEU A 103 -2.69 -25.17 5.99
CA LEU A 103 -3.80 -24.29 6.36
C LEU A 103 -4.64 -24.87 7.51
N ALA A 104 -4.88 -26.18 7.52
CA ALA A 104 -5.57 -26.85 8.63
C ALA A 104 -4.77 -26.72 9.94
N SER A 105 -3.47 -27.02 9.90
CA SER A 105 -2.57 -26.91 11.07
C SER A 105 -2.50 -25.49 11.61
N LEU A 106 -2.49 -24.48 10.74
CA LEU A 106 -2.50 -23.07 11.13
C LEU A 106 -3.84 -22.65 11.75
N ARG A 107 -4.97 -23.15 11.25
CA ARG A 107 -6.29 -22.90 11.86
C ARG A 107 -6.40 -23.53 13.24
N GLU A 108 -5.88 -24.74 13.42
CA GLU A 108 -5.82 -25.41 14.74
C GLU A 108 -4.95 -24.64 15.73
N SER A 109 -3.92 -23.94 15.24
CA SER A 109 -3.11 -23.05 16.07
C SER A 109 -3.84 -21.78 16.51
N GLY A 110 -5.05 -21.52 16.00
CA GLY A 110 -5.91 -20.39 16.33
C GLY A 110 -5.65 -19.13 15.50
N LEU A 111 -5.14 -19.28 14.27
CA LEU A 111 -5.06 -18.20 13.29
C LEU A 111 -6.38 -18.06 12.53
N SER A 112 -6.84 -16.81 12.32
CA SER A 112 -7.99 -16.54 11.44
C SER A 112 -7.61 -16.79 9.99
N ASN A 113 -8.60 -17.13 9.16
CA ASN A 113 -8.41 -17.15 7.70
C ASN A 113 -8.00 -15.78 7.16
N ASP A 114 -8.43 -14.69 7.78
CA ASP A 114 -8.07 -13.34 7.34
C ASP A 114 -6.57 -13.07 7.49
N ASP A 115 -5.92 -13.72 8.47
CA ASP A 115 -4.51 -13.58 8.77
C ASP A 115 -3.62 -14.48 7.90
N ILE A 116 -4.21 -15.29 7.02
CA ILE A 116 -3.48 -16.15 6.09
C ILE A 116 -3.85 -15.79 4.66
N GLU A 117 -2.85 -15.37 3.89
CA GLU A 117 -3.02 -14.95 2.51
C GLU A 117 -2.17 -15.82 1.59
N THR A 118 -2.74 -16.35 0.51
CA THR A 118 -1.94 -17.02 -0.53
C THR A 118 -1.35 -15.96 -1.45
N ARG A 119 -0.02 -15.85 -1.47
CA ARG A 119 0.66 -14.85 -2.32
C ARG A 119 0.80 -15.30 -3.76
N ASN A 120 1.33 -16.50 -3.97
CA ASN A 120 1.75 -16.93 -5.30
C ASN A 120 1.69 -18.44 -5.45
N ILE A 121 1.40 -18.89 -6.67
CA ILE A 121 1.49 -20.28 -7.09
C ILE A 121 2.24 -20.30 -8.41
N ASN A 122 3.35 -21.03 -8.47
CA ASN A 122 4.20 -21.14 -9.64
C ASN A 122 4.43 -22.61 -9.99
N ILE A 123 4.37 -22.94 -11.27
CA ILE A 123 4.66 -24.28 -11.77
C ILE A 123 5.76 -24.15 -12.82
N SER A 124 6.89 -24.83 -12.61
CA SER A 124 8.04 -24.80 -13.50
C SER A 124 8.46 -26.21 -13.90
N PRO A 125 8.89 -26.43 -15.16
CA PRO A 125 9.53 -27.67 -15.55
C PRO A 125 10.89 -27.81 -14.85
N ARG A 126 11.21 -29.03 -14.42
CA ARG A 126 12.50 -29.38 -13.81
C ARG A 126 13.37 -30.07 -14.85
N TYR A 127 14.61 -29.62 -14.99
CA TYR A 127 15.60 -30.19 -15.91
C TYR A 127 16.77 -30.79 -15.14
N ARG A 128 17.31 -31.89 -15.66
CA ARG A 128 18.62 -32.44 -15.28
C ARG A 128 19.64 -32.03 -16.34
N TYR A 129 20.76 -31.54 -15.87
CA TYR A 129 21.90 -31.16 -16.69
C TYR A 129 23.03 -32.14 -16.38
N ASP A 130 23.36 -32.99 -17.35
CA ASP A 130 24.49 -33.92 -17.26
C ASP A 130 25.62 -33.41 -18.18
N GLN A 131 26.88 -33.66 -17.81
CA GLN A 131 28.03 -33.22 -18.62
C GLN A 131 27.94 -33.79 -20.04
N ASN A 132 28.16 -32.92 -21.04
CA ASN A 132 28.13 -33.23 -22.48
C ASN A 132 26.79 -33.83 -22.99
N LYS A 133 25.68 -33.64 -22.26
CA LYS A 133 24.34 -34.06 -22.70
C LYS A 133 23.39 -32.86 -22.80
N PRO A 134 22.43 -32.88 -23.74
CA PRO A 134 21.37 -31.88 -23.75
C PRO A 134 20.52 -31.97 -22.47
N PRO A 135 19.95 -30.85 -22.00
CA PRO A 135 19.12 -30.83 -20.81
C PRO A 135 17.91 -31.75 -20.96
N GLN A 136 17.72 -32.64 -19.99
CA GLN A 136 16.59 -33.57 -19.98
C GLN A 136 15.54 -33.08 -18.98
N ARG A 137 14.29 -32.91 -19.43
CA ARG A 137 13.19 -32.59 -18.52
C ARG A 137 12.87 -33.83 -17.69
N ILE A 138 13.01 -33.72 -16.38
CA ILE A 138 12.80 -34.82 -15.43
C ILE A 138 11.46 -34.74 -14.70
N GLY A 139 10.72 -33.64 -14.87
CA GLY A 139 9.39 -33.48 -14.30
C GLY A 139 8.96 -32.03 -14.21
N TYR A 140 8.08 -31.76 -13.25
CA TYR A 140 7.55 -30.45 -12.93
C TYR A 140 7.61 -30.23 -11.42
N GLN A 141 7.90 -29.01 -11.02
CA GLN A 141 7.79 -28.53 -9.65
C GLN A 141 6.63 -27.55 -9.57
N ALA A 142 5.71 -27.77 -8.64
CA ALA A 142 4.71 -26.78 -8.25
C ALA A 142 5.12 -26.20 -6.90
N ARG A 143 5.24 -24.88 -6.80
CA ARG A 143 5.56 -24.14 -5.57
C ARG A 143 4.40 -23.20 -5.24
N SER A 144 4.02 -23.14 -3.98
CA SER A 144 3.05 -22.17 -3.47
C SER A 144 3.62 -21.47 -2.25
N SER A 145 3.31 -20.19 -2.10
CA SER A 145 3.71 -19.39 -0.94
C SER A 145 2.50 -18.75 -0.28
N ILE A 146 2.43 -18.85 1.04
CA ILE A 146 1.46 -18.12 1.87
C ILE A 146 2.19 -17.11 2.74
N GLN A 147 1.49 -16.02 3.04
CA GLN A 147 1.88 -15.02 4.02
C GLN A 147 0.96 -15.15 5.23
N ILE A 148 1.56 -15.19 6.41
CA ILE A 148 0.85 -15.28 7.68
C ILE A 148 1.13 -14.00 8.46
N ARG A 149 0.06 -13.34 8.89
CA ARG A 149 0.09 -12.13 9.73
C ARG A 149 -0.20 -12.50 11.18
N ILE A 150 0.73 -12.22 12.08
CA ILE A 150 0.63 -12.56 13.50
C ILE A 150 0.54 -11.27 14.31
N ARG A 151 -0.62 -11.02 14.90
CA ARG A 151 -0.88 -9.83 15.73
C ARG A 151 -0.46 -10.04 17.20
N ASP A 152 -0.50 -11.28 17.67
CA ASP A 152 -0.02 -11.64 19.01
C ASP A 152 1.40 -12.20 18.92
N LEU A 153 2.38 -11.32 19.16
CA LEU A 153 3.80 -11.64 18.99
C LEU A 153 4.29 -12.73 19.98
N ASN A 154 3.58 -12.94 21.09
CA ASN A 154 3.94 -13.99 22.06
C ASN A 154 3.70 -15.40 21.50
N ARG A 155 2.84 -15.52 20.48
CA ARG A 155 2.47 -16.81 19.86
C ARG A 155 3.34 -17.18 18.66
N ILE A 156 4.27 -16.30 18.25
CA ILE A 156 5.12 -16.52 17.07
C ILE A 156 5.85 -17.85 17.17
N GLY A 157 6.52 -18.13 18.29
CA GLY A 157 7.29 -19.36 18.47
C GLY A 157 6.43 -20.61 18.25
N ALA A 158 5.27 -20.68 18.92
CA ALA A 158 4.35 -21.81 18.77
C ALA A 158 3.80 -21.95 17.33
N ILE A 159 3.58 -20.84 16.63
CA ILE A 159 3.12 -20.85 15.23
C ILE A 159 4.24 -21.35 14.31
N VAL A 160 5.48 -20.92 14.52
CA VAL A 160 6.65 -21.41 13.75
C VAL A 160 6.84 -22.90 13.98
N ASP A 161 6.76 -23.37 15.23
CA ASP A 161 6.87 -24.80 15.55
C ASP A 161 5.81 -25.63 14.82
N LYS A 162 4.57 -25.12 14.71
CA LYS A 162 3.50 -25.77 13.93
C LYS A 162 3.79 -25.78 12.44
N MET A 163 4.35 -24.72 11.87
CA MET A 163 4.76 -24.69 10.45
C MET A 163 5.86 -25.70 10.16
N VAL A 164 6.83 -25.83 11.06
CA VAL A 164 7.91 -26.83 10.95
C VAL A 164 7.34 -28.24 11.05
N GLN A 165 6.42 -28.51 11.98
CA GLN A 165 5.72 -29.80 12.09
C GLN A 165 4.88 -30.12 10.85
N ALA A 166 4.32 -29.11 10.19
CA ALA A 166 3.60 -29.25 8.93
C ALA A 166 4.52 -29.47 7.71
N ASN A 167 5.84 -29.56 7.92
CA ASN A 167 6.86 -29.84 6.92
C ASN A 167 6.87 -28.81 5.77
N VAL A 168 6.80 -27.52 6.15
CA VAL A 168 7.05 -26.39 5.25
C VAL A 168 8.51 -26.47 4.77
N GLU A 169 8.72 -26.26 3.47
CA GLU A 169 10.03 -26.41 2.84
C GLU A 169 10.92 -25.19 3.08
N ASP A 170 10.35 -24.00 2.90
CA ASP A 170 11.04 -22.74 3.16
C ASP A 170 10.17 -21.84 4.06
N LEU A 171 10.80 -21.27 5.09
CA LEU A 171 10.23 -20.26 5.96
C LEU A 171 11.09 -18.99 5.89
N GLU A 172 10.45 -17.86 5.62
CA GLU A 172 11.08 -16.55 5.55
C GLU A 172 10.44 -15.60 6.57
N GLY A 173 11.29 -14.93 7.36
CA GLY A 173 10.89 -14.09 8.50
C GLY A 173 11.23 -14.72 9.85
N PRO A 174 10.61 -14.26 10.96
CA PRO A 174 9.57 -13.23 11.04
C PRO A 174 10.09 -11.82 10.73
N ASN A 175 9.30 -11.05 9.98
CA ASN A 175 9.50 -9.62 9.78
C ASN A 175 8.52 -8.83 10.68
N PHE A 176 9.03 -7.89 11.48
CA PHE A 176 8.26 -7.11 12.42
C PHE A 176 7.93 -5.74 11.85
N SER A 177 6.66 -5.36 11.88
CA SER A 177 6.16 -4.09 11.36
C SER A 177 5.09 -3.50 12.27
N LEU A 178 4.70 -2.27 11.96
CA LEU A 178 3.51 -1.66 12.52
C LEU A 178 2.32 -1.98 11.62
N SER A 179 1.20 -2.40 12.20
CA SER A 179 -0.05 -2.67 11.49
C SER A 179 -0.61 -1.42 10.79
N ASN A 180 -0.26 -0.24 11.30
CA ASN A 180 -0.63 1.06 10.75
C ASN A 180 0.60 1.96 10.57
N SER A 181 1.42 1.65 9.57
CA SER A 181 2.59 2.46 9.21
C SER A 181 2.26 3.70 8.37
N GLY A 182 0.98 3.93 8.03
CA GLY A 182 0.53 5.06 7.19
C GLY A 182 0.39 6.40 7.92
N GLN A 183 0.58 6.43 9.24
CA GLN A 183 0.42 7.65 10.05
C GLN A 183 1.76 8.27 10.50
N ALA A 184 2.89 7.72 10.05
CA ALA A 184 4.22 8.28 10.27
C ALA A 184 4.77 8.85 8.95
N GLN A 185 4.18 9.95 8.47
CA GLN A 185 4.71 10.81 7.42
C GLN A 185 4.51 12.28 7.79
#